data_AF-A0A653DMF4-F1
#
_entry.id   AF-A0A653DMF4-F1
#
_cell.length_a   1.000
_cell.length_b   1.000
_cell.length_c   1.000
_cell.angle_alpha   90.00
_cell.angle_beta   90.00
_cell.angle_gamma   90.00
#
_symmetry.space_group_name_H-M   'P 1'
#
loop_
_entity.id
_entity.type
_entity.pdbx_description
1 polymer ?
#
loop_
_entity_poly.entity_id
_entity_poly.type
_entity_poly.pdbx_seq_one_letter_code
_entity_poly.pdbx_strand_id
1 'polypeptide(L)'
;MATIEGRPAQYGISLKQLRDLMDHRGPEGIAKINELGGVQEICKKLYTSPSEGLSGSEVDIEHRRETFGSNSIPPKPPKTFLILVWEALQDITLIILEVAAIVSLCLSLYSPSDEGTPEDEEHKSGWIEGLAILISVIVVVLVTAFNDYSKERQFRGLQSKIEGEHKFAVIRQGEVKQIPVSDIVVGDICQIKYGDLLPADGILIQSNDLKVDESSLTGESDHVKKGERFDPMVLSGTHVMEGSGKMLVTAVGVNSQAGIIFTLLGAAVDQQEAEIKKMKKEAKKMKKKKGSPGE
;
A
#
# COMPACT_ATOMS: atom_id res chain seq x y z
N MET A 1 3.58 28.60 -25.56
CA MET A 1 4.34 28.20 -24.35
C MET A 1 5.56 27.41 -24.81
N ALA A 2 6.72 27.61 -24.19
CA ALA A 2 7.97 27.02 -24.67
C ALA A 2 8.09 25.56 -24.21
N THR A 3 8.18 24.62 -25.15
CA THR A 3 8.62 23.25 -24.90
C THR A 3 10.12 23.18 -25.14
N ILE A 4 10.84 22.49 -24.27
CA ILE A 4 12.28 22.22 -24.39
C ILE A 4 12.40 20.71 -24.55
N GLU A 5 12.95 20.23 -25.67
CA GLU A 5 13.19 18.79 -25.91
C GLU A 5 11.94 17.90 -25.74
N GLY A 6 10.77 18.39 -26.13
CA GLY A 6 9.52 17.63 -26.06
C GLY A 6 8.82 17.63 -24.70
N ARG A 7 9.35 18.34 -23.69
CA ARG A 7 8.70 18.55 -22.39
C ARG A 7 8.41 20.02 -22.09
N PRO A 8 7.43 20.33 -21.22
CA PRO A 8 7.23 21.69 -20.70
C PRO A 8 8.39 22.13 -19.81
N ALA A 9 8.89 23.36 -19.99
CA ALA A 9 9.92 23.91 -19.10
C ALA A 9 9.39 24.15 -17.68
N GLN A 10 8.12 24.54 -17.56
CA GLN A 10 7.41 24.72 -16.29
C GLN A 10 5.90 24.60 -16.53
N TYR A 11 5.20 23.89 -15.65
CA TYR A 11 3.74 23.82 -15.66
C TYR A 11 3.12 25.09 -15.07
N GLY A 12 1.99 25.52 -15.60
CA GLY A 12 1.25 26.70 -15.13
C GLY A 12 0.43 26.46 -13.86
N ILE A 13 0.51 25.26 -13.28
CA ILE A 13 -0.19 24.85 -12.07
C ILE A 13 0.71 23.92 -11.24
N SER A 14 0.65 24.06 -9.93
CA SER A 14 1.45 23.27 -8.98
C SER A 14 0.69 22.03 -8.48
N LEU A 15 1.43 21.02 -8.03
CA LEU A 15 0.87 19.84 -7.37
C LEU A 15 -0.05 20.22 -6.18
N LYS A 16 0.36 21.21 -5.38
CA LYS A 16 -0.43 21.67 -4.23
C LYS A 16 -1.78 22.21 -4.64
N GLN A 17 -1.83 23.00 -5.72
CA GLN A 17 -3.09 23.53 -6.25
C GLN A 17 -4.01 22.43 -6.80
N LEU A 18 -3.43 21.40 -7.44
CA LEU A 18 -4.20 20.26 -7.93
C LEU A 18 -4.78 19.41 -6.80
N ARG A 19 -4.03 19.24 -5.70
CA ARG A 19 -4.51 18.55 -4.50
C ARG A 19 -5.63 19.33 -3.82
N ASP A 20 -5.41 20.63 -3.59
CA ASP A 20 -6.41 21.55 -3.03
C ASP A 20 -7.69 21.56 -3.87
N LEU A 21 -7.57 21.49 -5.20
CA LEU A 21 -8.73 21.36 -6.08
C LEU A 21 -9.56 20.11 -5.80
N MET A 22 -8.92 18.97 -5.53
CA MET A 22 -9.60 17.69 -5.28
C MET A 22 -10.18 17.56 -3.87
N ASP A 23 -9.88 18.49 -2.96
CA ASP A 23 -10.48 18.53 -1.61
C ASP A 23 -11.92 19.10 -1.66
N HIS A 24 -12.27 19.83 -2.73
CA HIS A 24 -13.59 20.43 -2.91
C HIS A 24 -14.52 19.57 -3.76
N ARG A 25 -15.83 19.65 -3.51
CA ARG A 25 -16.87 18.88 -4.24
C ARG A 25 -18.04 19.75 -4.67
N GLY A 26 -18.79 19.29 -5.68
CA GLY A 26 -20.03 19.92 -6.08
C GLY A 26 -19.86 21.43 -6.41
N PRO A 27 -20.67 22.32 -5.81
CA PRO A 27 -20.59 23.76 -6.06
C PRO A 27 -19.23 24.39 -5.72
N GLU A 28 -18.58 23.93 -4.65
CA GLU A 28 -17.26 24.45 -4.25
C GLU A 28 -16.18 24.04 -5.25
N GLY A 29 -16.23 22.79 -5.72
CA GLY A 29 -15.32 22.30 -6.76
C GLY A 29 -15.45 23.10 -8.06
N ILE A 30 -16.67 23.49 -8.43
CA ILE A 30 -16.92 24.35 -9.60
C ILE A 30 -16.34 25.74 -9.39
N ALA A 31 -16.56 26.34 -8.22
CA ALA A 31 -16.00 27.65 -7.89
C ALA A 31 -14.46 27.62 -7.99
N LYS A 32 -13.83 26.55 -7.51
CA LYS A 32 -12.38 26.37 -7.56
C LYS A 32 -11.85 26.15 -8.98
N ILE A 33 -12.54 25.36 -9.80
CA ILE A 33 -12.22 25.23 -11.24
C ILE A 33 -12.27 26.60 -11.92
N ASN A 34 -13.31 27.38 -11.65
CA ASN A 34 -13.49 28.70 -12.25
C ASN A 34 -12.42 29.70 -11.79
N GLU A 35 -12.00 29.66 -10.53
CA GLU A 35 -10.88 30.44 -10.00
C GLU A 35 -9.57 30.15 -10.76
N LEU A 36 -9.36 28.88 -11.17
CA LEU A 36 -8.20 28.47 -11.95
C LEU A 36 -8.31 28.78 -13.46
N GLY A 37 -9.41 29.38 -13.90
CA GLY A 37 -9.68 29.74 -15.30
C GLY A 37 -10.51 28.73 -16.10
N GLY A 38 -11.10 27.74 -15.42
CA GLY A 38 -11.90 26.68 -16.05
C GLY A 38 -11.09 25.46 -16.48
N VAL A 39 -11.80 24.38 -16.84
CA VAL A 39 -11.18 23.09 -17.25
C VAL A 39 -10.21 23.28 -18.42
N GLN A 40 -10.59 24.12 -19.40
CA GLN A 40 -9.77 24.40 -20.59
C GLN A 40 -8.44 25.08 -20.25
N GLU A 41 -8.45 26.04 -19.32
CA GLU A 41 -7.23 26.72 -18.88
C GLU A 41 -6.36 25.80 -18.03
N ILE A 42 -6.95 24.91 -17.23
CA ILE A 42 -6.21 23.87 -16.50
C ILE A 42 -5.51 22.93 -17.49
N CYS A 43 -6.20 22.46 -18.54
CA CYS A 43 -5.59 21.67 -19.61
C CYS A 43 -4.39 22.39 -20.24
N LYS A 44 -4.54 23.68 -20.56
CA LYS A 44 -3.47 24.51 -21.12
C LYS A 44 -2.28 24.66 -20.16
N LYS A 45 -2.53 24.90 -18.86
CA LYS A 45 -1.50 24.98 -17.81
C LYS A 45 -0.74 23.65 -17.63
N LEU A 46 -1.41 22.53 -17.89
CA LEU A 46 -0.84 21.18 -17.87
C LEU A 46 -0.27 20.71 -19.23
N TYR A 47 -0.24 21.59 -20.25
CA TYR A 47 0.22 21.28 -21.60
C TYR A 47 -0.46 20.02 -22.18
N THR A 48 -1.77 19.87 -21.95
CA THR A 48 -2.57 18.77 -22.46
C THR A 48 -3.71 19.30 -23.33
N SER A 49 -4.03 18.56 -24.39
CA SER A 49 -5.16 18.87 -25.24
C SER A 49 -6.42 18.17 -24.72
N PRO A 50 -7.56 18.87 -24.53
CA PRO A 50 -8.81 18.22 -24.12
C PRO A 50 -9.31 17.17 -25.11
N SER A 51 -8.97 17.30 -26.39
CA SER A 51 -9.39 16.37 -27.45
C SER A 51 -8.32 15.34 -27.80
N GLU A 52 -7.05 15.75 -27.86
CA GLU A 52 -5.94 14.90 -28.30
C GLU A 52 -5.13 14.29 -27.15
N GLY A 53 -5.32 14.80 -25.94
CA GLY A 53 -4.58 14.41 -24.74
C GLY A 53 -3.10 14.78 -24.82
N LEU A 54 -2.26 13.92 -24.25
CA LEU A 54 -0.81 14.10 -24.20
C LEU A 54 -0.13 13.65 -25.49
N SER A 55 1.04 14.22 -25.77
CA SER A 55 1.88 13.82 -26.91
C SER A 55 2.46 12.41 -26.79
N GLY A 56 2.44 11.81 -25.59
CA GLY A 56 2.95 10.46 -25.35
C GLY A 56 4.47 10.32 -25.40
N SER A 57 5.22 11.43 -25.39
CA SER A 57 6.69 11.39 -25.28
C SER A 57 7.10 10.86 -23.92
N GLU A 58 7.99 9.87 -23.89
CA GLU A 58 8.52 9.29 -22.63
C GLU A 58 9.18 10.36 -21.75
N VAL A 59 9.84 11.35 -22.37
CA VAL A 59 10.49 12.45 -21.65
C VAL A 59 9.48 13.35 -20.93
N ASP A 60 8.32 13.64 -21.55
CA ASP A 60 7.26 14.40 -20.89
C ASP A 60 6.58 13.58 -19.79
N ILE A 61 6.34 12.29 -20.04
CA ILE A 61 5.73 11.39 -19.05
C ILE A 61 6.62 11.28 -17.80
N GLU A 62 7.92 11.08 -17.97
CA GLU A 62 8.85 10.97 -16.83
C GLU A 62 8.94 12.29 -16.06
N HIS A 63 9.02 13.41 -16.76
CA HIS A 63 9.03 14.74 -16.12
C HIS A 63 7.74 15.02 -15.32
N ARG A 64 6.58 14.54 -15.79
CA ARG A 64 5.32 14.61 -15.03
C ARG A 64 5.36 13.73 -13.78
N ARG A 65 5.96 12.53 -13.85
CA ARG A 65 6.14 11.66 -12.69
C ARG A 65 7.04 12.29 -11.64
N GLU A 66 8.13 12.95 -12.06
CA GLU A 66 9.01 13.69 -11.15
C GLU A 66 8.30 14.89 -10.51
N THR A 67 7.48 15.61 -11.28
CA THR A 67 6.84 16.85 -10.82
C THR A 67 5.59 16.60 -9.96
N PHE A 68 4.75 15.64 -10.36
CA PHE A 68 3.42 15.41 -9.77
C PHE A 68 3.28 14.05 -9.06
N GLY A 69 4.27 13.17 -9.18
CA GLY A 69 4.25 11.82 -8.61
C GLY A 69 3.81 10.74 -9.60
N SER A 70 4.02 9.48 -9.21
CA SER A 70 3.60 8.29 -9.96
C SER A 70 2.25 7.75 -9.47
N ASN A 71 1.49 7.10 -10.36
CA ASN A 71 0.22 6.45 -10.00
C ASN A 71 0.43 5.07 -9.36
N SER A 72 1.25 5.03 -8.32
CA SER A 72 1.58 3.81 -7.58
C SER A 72 1.59 4.12 -6.09
N ILE A 73 0.81 3.36 -5.32
CA ILE A 73 0.89 3.43 -3.85
C ILE A 73 1.99 2.44 -3.43
N PRO A 74 3.07 2.91 -2.76
CA PRO A 74 4.19 2.04 -2.42
C PRO A 74 3.71 0.92 -1.47
N PRO A 75 3.91 -0.37 -1.83
CA PRO A 75 3.55 -1.46 -0.95
C PRO A 75 4.49 -1.48 0.28
N LYS A 76 4.02 -2.06 1.39
CA LYS A 76 4.88 -2.29 2.55
C LYS A 76 6.09 -3.15 2.15
N PRO A 77 7.30 -2.85 2.64
CA PRO A 77 8.50 -3.62 2.28
C PRO A 77 8.32 -5.09 2.72
N PRO A 78 8.83 -6.05 1.92
CA PRO A 78 8.66 -7.47 2.22
C PRO A 78 9.38 -7.83 3.51
N LYS A 79 8.82 -8.78 4.27
CA LYS A 79 9.53 -9.33 5.42
C LYS A 79 10.74 -10.13 4.93
N THR A 80 11.87 -9.95 5.60
CA THR A 80 13.05 -10.78 5.32
C THR A 80 12.88 -12.15 5.97
N PHE A 81 13.55 -13.16 5.41
CA PHE A 81 13.53 -14.51 5.99
C PHE A 81 13.93 -14.52 7.48
N LEU A 82 14.91 -13.70 7.88
CA LEU A 82 15.33 -13.59 9.29
C LEU A 82 14.24 -12.99 10.18
N ILE A 83 13.46 -12.03 9.68
CA ILE A 83 12.32 -11.48 10.41
C ILE A 83 11.26 -12.57 10.59
N LEU A 84 10.99 -13.38 9.57
CA LEU A 84 10.04 -14.50 9.65
C LEU A 84 10.49 -15.58 10.63
N VAL A 85 11.80 -15.93 10.63
CA VAL A 85 12.38 -16.84 11.63
C VAL A 85 12.20 -16.28 13.04
N TRP A 86 12.48 -14.99 13.23
CA TRP A 86 12.31 -14.34 14.53
C TRP A 86 10.84 -14.28 14.98
N GLU A 87 9.91 -14.06 14.05
CA GLU A 87 8.48 -14.10 14.34
C GLU A 87 8.02 -15.52 14.70
N ALA A 88 8.50 -16.55 13.99
CA ALA A 88 8.20 -17.94 14.31
C ALA A 88 8.71 -18.34 15.72
N LEU A 89 9.89 -17.88 16.12
CA LEU A 89 10.44 -18.10 17.46
C LEU A 89 9.63 -17.40 18.58
N GLN A 90 8.76 -16.45 18.27
CA GLN A 90 7.91 -15.78 19.27
C GLN A 90 6.61 -16.53 19.59
N ASP A 91 6.37 -17.68 18.95
CA ASP A 91 5.23 -18.52 19.28
C ASP A 91 5.35 -19.05 20.72
N ILE A 92 4.29 -18.87 21.53
CA ILE A 92 4.26 -19.27 22.94
C ILE A 92 4.54 -20.77 23.08
N THR A 93 4.06 -21.59 22.14
CA THR A 93 4.27 -23.04 22.14
C THR A 93 5.74 -23.40 21.92
N LEU A 94 6.42 -22.74 20.98
CA LEU A 94 7.85 -22.93 20.73
C LEU A 94 8.71 -22.42 21.88
N ILE A 95 8.36 -21.27 22.47
CA ILE A 95 9.06 -20.76 23.66
C ILE A 95 8.97 -21.74 24.83
N ILE A 96 7.81 -22.36 25.08
CA ILE A 96 7.66 -23.36 26.14
C ILE A 96 8.55 -24.57 25.86
N LEU A 97 8.62 -25.03 24.61
CA LEU A 97 9.49 -26.14 24.20
C LEU A 97 10.99 -25.80 24.34
N GLU A 98 11.40 -24.59 23.99
CA GLU A 98 12.78 -24.13 24.17
C GLU A 98 13.17 -24.08 25.65
N VAL A 99 12.30 -23.52 26.51
CA VAL A 99 12.53 -23.47 27.95
C VAL A 99 12.63 -24.88 28.53
N ALA A 100 11.74 -25.79 28.14
CA ALA A 100 11.79 -27.19 28.55
C ALA A 100 13.10 -27.86 28.10
N ALA A 101 13.51 -27.66 26.85
CA ALA A 101 14.76 -28.21 26.30
C ALA A 101 15.99 -27.70 27.06
N ILE A 102 16.04 -26.40 27.36
CA ILE A 102 17.14 -25.79 28.13
C ILE A 102 17.17 -26.32 29.56
N VAL A 103 16.01 -26.43 30.24
CA VAL A 103 15.94 -26.98 31.60
C VAL A 103 16.42 -28.44 31.62
N SER A 104 15.96 -29.28 30.69
CA SER A 104 16.42 -30.67 30.57
C SER A 104 17.92 -30.77 30.32
N LEU A 105 18.47 -29.92 29.44
CA LEU A 105 19.90 -29.88 29.17
C LEU A 105 20.71 -29.41 30.39
N CYS A 106 20.26 -28.36 31.09
CA CYS A 106 20.90 -27.87 32.30
C CYS A 106 20.90 -28.91 33.42
N LEU A 107 19.77 -29.58 33.67
CA LEU A 107 19.70 -30.66 34.67
C LEU A 107 20.62 -31.82 34.31
N SER A 108 20.72 -32.16 33.02
CA SER A 108 21.64 -33.20 32.55
C SER A 108 23.12 -32.81 32.68
N LEU A 109 23.47 -31.53 32.65
CA LEU A 109 24.86 -31.06 32.80
C LEU A 109 25.25 -30.83 34.28
N TYR A 110 24.27 -30.53 35.14
CA TYR A 110 24.48 -30.23 36.58
C TYR A 110 24.41 -31.45 37.50
N SER A 111 23.91 -32.60 37.04
CA SER A 111 24.13 -33.87 37.74
C SER A 111 25.41 -34.51 37.19
N PRO A 112 26.61 -34.17 37.71
CA PRO A 112 27.76 -35.05 37.52
C PRO A 112 27.41 -36.35 38.25
N SER A 113 27.64 -37.45 37.56
CA SER A 113 27.54 -38.81 38.07
C SER A 113 28.02 -38.90 39.52
N ASP A 114 27.10 -38.98 40.47
CA ASP A 114 27.43 -39.37 41.84
C ASP A 114 26.48 -40.48 42.30
N GLU A 115 27.14 -41.63 42.52
CA GLU A 115 26.80 -42.76 43.38
C GLU A 115 25.63 -43.69 43.00
N GLY A 116 25.98 -44.72 42.22
CA GLY A 116 25.94 -46.10 42.73
C GLY A 116 24.60 -46.83 42.78
N THR A 117 24.03 -47.18 41.63
CA THR A 117 23.06 -48.29 41.50
C THR A 117 23.18 -48.96 40.13
N PRO A 118 23.21 -50.30 40.02
CA PRO A 118 23.44 -51.02 38.76
C PRO A 118 22.19 -51.08 37.87
N GLU A 119 21.71 -49.91 37.44
CA GLU A 119 20.70 -49.73 36.38
C GLU A 119 21.21 -48.70 35.33
N ASP A 120 22.54 -48.56 35.23
CA ASP A 120 23.26 -47.48 34.56
C ASP A 120 23.46 -47.66 33.03
N GLU A 121 22.40 -47.92 32.27
CA GLU A 121 22.42 -47.72 30.81
C GLU A 121 21.47 -46.62 30.30
N GLU A 122 20.47 -46.19 31.08
CA GLU A 122 19.46 -45.21 30.61
C GLU A 122 19.86 -43.74 30.85
N HIS A 123 20.73 -43.45 31.82
CA HIS A 123 21.05 -42.07 32.22
C HIS A 123 22.18 -41.39 31.41
N LYS A 124 22.91 -42.10 30.55
CA LYS A 124 23.96 -41.49 29.69
C LYS A 124 23.41 -40.60 28.57
N SER A 125 22.08 -40.59 28.38
CA SER A 125 21.42 -39.91 27.26
C SER A 125 20.57 -38.70 27.66
N GLY A 126 20.60 -38.23 28.92
CA GLY A 126 19.78 -37.08 29.35
C GLY A 126 20.05 -35.79 28.54
N TRP A 127 21.30 -35.55 28.14
CA TRP A 127 21.66 -34.42 27.28
C TRP A 127 21.19 -34.63 25.84
N ILE A 128 21.06 -35.89 25.40
CA ILE A 128 20.59 -36.27 24.06
C ILE A 128 19.11 -35.94 23.92
N GLU A 129 18.30 -36.13 24.97
CA GLU A 129 16.88 -35.77 24.97
C GLU A 129 16.67 -34.25 24.83
N GLY A 130 17.36 -33.44 25.65
CA GLY A 130 17.30 -31.98 25.54
C GLY A 130 17.80 -31.47 24.19
N LEU A 131 18.87 -32.08 23.66
CA LEU A 131 19.40 -31.77 22.34
C LEU A 131 18.43 -32.17 21.21
N ALA A 132 17.75 -33.32 21.32
CA ALA A 132 16.78 -33.78 20.33
C ALA A 132 15.58 -32.81 20.24
N ILE A 133 15.08 -32.32 21.38
CA ILE A 133 14.01 -31.31 21.41
C ILE A 133 14.50 -30.01 20.77
N LEU A 134 15.71 -29.54 21.09
CA LEU A 134 16.27 -28.30 20.53
C LEU A 134 16.45 -28.39 18.99
N ILE A 135 16.95 -29.51 18.49
CA ILE A 135 17.06 -29.75 17.04
C ILE A 135 15.67 -29.80 16.39
N SER A 136 14.70 -30.48 17.02
CA SER A 136 13.32 -30.54 16.53
C SER A 136 12.69 -29.15 16.40
N VAL A 137 12.84 -28.30 17.43
CA VAL A 137 12.38 -26.91 17.42
C VAL A 137 13.02 -26.12 16.27
N ILE A 138 14.34 -26.23 16.08
CA ILE A 138 15.06 -25.55 14.99
C ILE A 138 14.49 -25.97 13.63
N VAL A 139 14.29 -27.27 13.41
CA VAL A 139 13.73 -27.79 12.16
C VAL A 139 12.32 -27.25 11.94
N VAL A 140 11.46 -27.27 12.95
CA VAL A 140 10.09 -26.74 12.87
C VAL A 140 10.09 -25.25 12.54
N VAL A 141 10.94 -24.45 13.20
CA VAL A 141 11.06 -23.00 12.94
C VAL A 141 11.52 -22.76 11.51
N LEU A 142 12.53 -23.49 11.03
CA LEU A 142 13.03 -23.34 9.65
C LEU A 142 11.97 -23.72 8.61
N VAL A 143 11.26 -24.83 8.82
CA VAL A 143 10.16 -25.26 7.93
C VAL A 143 9.04 -24.23 7.94
N THR A 144 8.68 -23.69 9.11
CA THR A 144 7.64 -22.67 9.26
C THR A 144 8.03 -21.38 8.55
N ALA A 145 9.23 -20.87 8.82
CA ALA A 145 9.75 -19.66 8.18
C ALA A 145 9.90 -19.84 6.66
N PHE A 146 10.30 -21.02 6.18
CA PHE A 146 10.38 -21.31 4.75
C PHE A 146 9.01 -21.35 4.08
N ASN A 147 8.01 -21.97 4.74
CA ASN A 147 6.63 -21.98 4.27
C ASN A 147 6.06 -20.57 4.18
N ASP A 148 6.25 -19.75 5.23
CA ASP A 148 5.74 -18.38 5.25
C ASP A 148 6.47 -17.48 4.24
N TYR A 149 7.78 -17.65 4.09
CA TYR A 149 8.54 -16.96 3.05
C TYR A 149 8.06 -17.32 1.64
N SER A 150 7.74 -18.61 1.42
CA SER A 150 7.20 -19.09 0.15
C SER A 150 5.80 -18.53 -0.13
N LYS A 151 4.92 -18.48 0.88
CA LYS A 151 3.59 -17.84 0.79
C LYS A 151 3.71 -16.36 0.47
N GLU A 152 4.59 -15.64 1.16
CA GLU A 152 4.77 -14.19 0.94
C GLU A 152 5.31 -13.91 -0.47
N ARG A 153 6.23 -14.75 -0.98
CA ARG A 153 6.71 -14.66 -2.36
C ARG A 153 5.60 -14.91 -3.39
N GLN A 154 4.72 -15.90 -3.15
CA GLN A 154 3.60 -16.20 -4.04
C GLN A 154 2.57 -15.06 -4.06
N PHE A 155 2.22 -14.52 -2.89
CA PHE A 155 1.30 -13.39 -2.77
C PHE A 155 1.82 -12.17 -3.54
N ARG A 156 3.12 -11.88 -3.44
CA ARG A 156 3.76 -10.80 -4.19
C ARG A 156 3.74 -11.03 -5.70
N GLY A 157 3.95 -12.27 -6.15
CA GLY A 157 3.84 -12.60 -7.57
C GLY A 157 2.45 -12.33 -8.13
N LEU A 158 1.41 -12.72 -7.38
CA LEU A 158 0.02 -12.42 -7.73
C LEU A 158 -0.25 -10.92 -7.75
N GLN A 159 0.16 -10.19 -6.70
CA GLN A 159 -0.01 -8.73 -6.61
C GLN A 159 0.63 -8.02 -7.79
N SER A 160 1.89 -8.34 -8.12
CA SER A 160 2.60 -7.73 -9.26
C SER A 160 1.94 -8.01 -10.61
N LYS A 161 1.32 -9.19 -10.75
CA LYS A 161 0.62 -9.56 -11.98
C LYS A 161 -0.71 -8.83 -12.11
N ILE A 162 -1.47 -8.72 -11.01
CA ILE A 162 -2.73 -7.97 -10.97
C ILE A 162 -2.49 -6.49 -11.26
N GLU A 163 -1.45 -5.89 -10.66
CA GLU A 163 -1.09 -4.49 -10.90
C GLU A 163 -0.68 -4.23 -12.34
N GLY A 164 0.03 -5.16 -12.99
CA GLY A 164 0.46 -5.02 -14.39
C GLY A 164 -0.62 -5.28 -15.43
N GLU A 165 -1.67 -6.04 -15.10
CA GLU A 165 -2.73 -6.42 -16.04
C GLU A 165 -3.90 -5.40 -16.08
N HIS A 166 -4.05 -4.57 -15.06
CA HIS A 166 -5.13 -3.59 -15.02
C HIS A 166 -4.83 -2.38 -15.93
N LYS A 167 -5.56 -2.32 -17.05
CA LYS A 167 -5.42 -1.26 -18.06
C LYS A 167 -6.60 -0.30 -18.03
N PHE A 168 -6.34 0.94 -18.39
CA PHE A 168 -7.34 1.97 -18.52
C PHE A 168 -7.22 2.69 -19.86
N ALA A 169 -8.37 3.14 -20.39
CA ALA A 169 -8.43 3.85 -21.66
C ALA A 169 -8.06 5.33 -21.46
N VAL A 170 -6.97 5.76 -22.08
CA VAL A 170 -6.54 7.17 -22.11
C VAL A 170 -6.46 7.68 -23.54
N ILE A 171 -6.60 8.99 -23.73
CA ILE A 171 -6.39 9.64 -25.02
C ILE A 171 -4.98 10.21 -25.03
N ARG A 172 -4.14 9.75 -25.95
CA ARG A 172 -2.79 10.29 -26.20
C ARG A 172 -2.58 10.36 -27.70
N GLN A 173 -2.08 11.48 -28.22
CA GLN A 173 -1.88 11.75 -29.65
C GLN A 173 -3.19 11.65 -30.47
N GLY A 174 -4.33 12.00 -29.89
CA GLY A 174 -5.64 11.89 -30.56
C GLY A 174 -6.22 10.49 -30.61
N GLU A 175 -5.50 9.47 -30.16
CA GLU A 175 -5.94 8.08 -30.18
C GLU A 175 -6.26 7.58 -28.77
N VAL A 176 -7.28 6.72 -28.68
CA VAL A 176 -7.61 6.01 -27.45
C VAL A 176 -6.67 4.82 -27.31
N LYS A 177 -5.82 4.84 -26.28
CA LYS A 177 -4.84 3.80 -25.96
C LYS A 177 -5.15 3.17 -24.61
N GLN A 178 -5.01 1.84 -24.52
CA GLN A 178 -5.12 1.11 -23.26
C GLN A 178 -3.75 1.03 -22.61
N ILE A 179 -3.54 1.77 -21.52
CA ILE A 179 -2.27 1.79 -20.79
C ILE A 179 -2.44 1.17 -19.40
N PRO A 180 -1.39 0.60 -18.79
CA PRO A 180 -1.44 0.19 -17.39
C PRO A 180 -1.83 1.36 -16.49
N VAL A 181 -2.60 1.08 -15.43
CA VAL A 181 -3.01 2.11 -14.46
C VAL A 181 -1.83 2.82 -13.81
N SER A 182 -0.73 2.12 -13.58
CA SER A 182 0.52 2.65 -13.05
C SER A 182 1.20 3.68 -13.97
N ASP A 183 0.84 3.71 -15.26
CA ASP A 183 1.41 4.61 -16.27
C ASP A 183 0.58 5.86 -16.53
N ILE A 184 -0.54 6.00 -15.84
CA ILE A 184 -1.38 7.20 -15.88
C ILE A 184 -0.65 8.32 -15.12
N VAL A 185 -0.59 9.50 -15.74
CA VAL A 185 0.06 10.68 -15.18
C VAL A 185 -0.88 11.87 -15.16
N VAL A 186 -0.55 12.87 -14.34
CA VAL A 186 -1.30 14.14 -14.31
C VAL A 186 -1.31 14.77 -15.70
N GLY A 187 -2.50 15.18 -16.15
CA GLY A 187 -2.75 15.74 -17.47
C GLY A 187 -3.15 14.73 -18.55
N ASP A 188 -3.17 13.43 -18.26
CA ASP A 188 -3.83 12.46 -19.14
C ASP A 188 -5.33 12.73 -19.23
N ILE A 189 -5.91 12.41 -20.39
CA ILE A 189 -7.36 12.41 -20.59
C ILE A 189 -7.85 10.98 -20.53
N CYS A 190 -8.53 10.61 -19.45
CA CYS A 190 -9.08 9.28 -19.25
C CYS A 190 -10.49 9.20 -19.83
N GLN A 191 -10.78 8.13 -20.58
CA GLN A 191 -12.12 7.82 -21.06
C GLN A 191 -12.80 6.89 -20.07
N ILE A 192 -13.85 7.39 -19.42
CA ILE A 192 -14.61 6.68 -18.40
C ILE A 192 -15.78 5.96 -19.06
N LYS A 193 -15.95 4.68 -18.71
CA LYS A 193 -17.06 3.83 -19.15
C LYS A 193 -17.73 3.14 -17.96
N TYR A 194 -18.93 2.64 -18.20
CA TYR A 194 -19.65 1.80 -17.24
C TYR A 194 -18.80 0.59 -16.81
N GLY A 195 -18.78 0.34 -15.50
CA GLY A 195 -18.04 -0.76 -14.88
C GLY A 195 -16.58 -0.44 -14.54
N ASP A 196 -16.07 0.72 -14.97
CA ASP A 196 -14.69 1.12 -14.69
C ASP A 196 -14.49 1.43 -13.20
N LEU A 197 -13.36 0.97 -12.66
CA LEU A 197 -12.80 1.47 -11.41
C LEU A 197 -11.88 2.65 -11.73
N LEU A 198 -12.17 3.81 -11.14
CA LEU A 198 -11.45 5.03 -11.47
C LEU A 198 -10.01 4.99 -10.92
N PRO A 199 -8.99 5.11 -11.79
CA PRO A 199 -7.60 4.83 -11.43
C PRO A 199 -6.87 6.00 -10.78
N ALA A 200 -7.42 7.21 -10.89
CA ALA A 200 -6.82 8.46 -10.47
C ALA A 200 -7.92 9.49 -10.22
N ASP A 201 -7.57 10.56 -9.51
CA ASP A 201 -8.45 11.70 -9.31
C ASP A 201 -8.44 12.60 -10.54
N GLY A 202 -9.58 13.24 -10.81
CA GLY A 202 -9.71 14.09 -11.98
C GLY A 202 -10.94 14.98 -11.99
N ILE A 203 -10.97 15.83 -13.02
CA ILE A 203 -12.10 16.72 -13.30
C ILE A 203 -12.75 16.33 -14.63
N LEU A 204 -14.07 16.33 -14.69
CA LEU A 204 -14.82 16.03 -15.90
C LEU A 204 -14.63 17.13 -16.94
N ILE A 205 -14.22 16.72 -18.14
CA ILE A 205 -14.27 17.52 -19.35
C ILE A 205 -15.62 17.33 -20.03
N GLN A 206 -16.11 16.09 -20.05
CA GLN A 206 -17.37 15.72 -20.68
C GLN A 206 -18.05 14.59 -19.91
N SER A 207 -19.37 14.63 -19.74
CA SER A 207 -20.13 13.53 -19.13
C SER A 207 -21.45 13.25 -19.83
N ASN A 208 -21.81 11.97 -19.95
CA ASN A 208 -23.10 11.49 -20.45
C ASN A 208 -23.74 10.60 -19.38
N ASP A 209 -24.70 11.15 -18.62
CA ASP A 209 -25.44 10.48 -17.54
C ASP A 209 -24.56 9.69 -16.56
N LEU A 210 -23.39 10.25 -16.24
CA LEU A 210 -22.39 9.60 -15.41
C LEU A 210 -22.90 9.49 -13.97
N LYS A 211 -22.93 8.26 -13.45
CA LYS A 211 -23.19 7.98 -12.02
C LYS A 211 -22.08 7.14 -11.46
N VAL A 212 -21.62 7.52 -10.28
CA VAL A 212 -20.48 6.91 -9.61
C VAL A 212 -20.91 6.46 -8.22
N ASP A 213 -20.47 5.27 -7.82
CA ASP A 213 -20.56 4.78 -6.46
C ASP A 213 -19.32 5.23 -5.68
N GLU A 214 -19.54 6.13 -4.72
CA GLU A 214 -18.51 6.67 -3.84
C GLU A 214 -18.47 5.98 -2.47
N SER A 215 -19.20 4.89 -2.28
CA SER A 215 -19.28 4.15 -1.01
C SER A 215 -17.92 3.72 -0.47
N SER A 216 -16.95 3.46 -1.36
CA SER A 216 -15.58 3.10 -0.99
C SER A 216 -14.83 4.24 -0.28
N LEU A 217 -15.24 5.50 -0.48
CA LEU A 217 -14.62 6.68 0.13
C LEU A 217 -15.50 7.29 1.24
N THR A 218 -16.81 7.39 1.03
CA THR A 218 -17.73 8.08 1.96
C THR A 218 -18.46 7.11 2.89
N GLY A 219 -18.55 5.82 2.53
CA GLY A 219 -19.38 4.84 3.22
C GLY A 219 -20.88 4.94 2.90
N GLU A 220 -21.29 5.87 2.03
CA GLU A 220 -22.67 6.03 1.60
C GLU A 220 -22.90 5.27 0.28
N SER A 221 -23.91 4.40 0.23
CA SER A 221 -24.17 3.52 -0.93
C SER A 221 -24.96 4.17 -2.07
N ASP A 222 -25.29 5.44 -1.97
CA ASP A 222 -26.10 6.13 -2.98
C ASP A 222 -25.26 6.48 -4.21
N HIS A 223 -25.81 6.24 -5.39
CA HIS A 223 -25.18 6.63 -6.65
C HIS A 223 -25.16 8.15 -6.79
N VAL A 224 -23.97 8.72 -6.85
CA VAL A 224 -23.76 10.16 -7.03
C VAL A 224 -23.74 10.48 -8.52
N LYS A 225 -24.65 11.34 -8.97
CA LYS A 225 -24.59 11.88 -10.32
C LYS A 225 -23.39 12.79 -10.44
N LYS A 226 -22.68 12.72 -11.57
CA LYS A 226 -21.52 13.57 -11.87
C LYS A 226 -21.74 14.31 -13.18
N GLY A 227 -21.25 15.54 -13.24
CA GLY A 227 -21.32 16.31 -14.46
C GLY A 227 -20.65 17.67 -14.36
N GLU A 228 -20.22 18.16 -15.53
CA GLU A 228 -19.38 19.35 -15.69
C GLU A 228 -19.91 20.61 -14.96
N ARG A 229 -21.24 20.73 -14.83
CA ARG A 229 -21.91 21.94 -14.33
C ARG A 229 -22.38 21.87 -12.87
N PHE A 230 -22.37 20.71 -12.25
CA PHE A 230 -22.93 20.55 -10.88
C PHE A 230 -22.01 19.77 -9.95
N ASP A 231 -21.31 18.74 -10.43
CA ASP A 231 -20.27 18.05 -9.68
C ASP A 231 -19.25 17.42 -10.64
N PRO A 232 -18.23 18.19 -11.07
CA PRO A 232 -17.24 17.74 -12.04
C PRO A 232 -16.14 16.86 -11.43
N MET A 233 -16.11 16.66 -10.11
CA MET A 233 -15.03 15.97 -9.40
C MET A 233 -15.20 14.46 -9.46
N VAL A 234 -14.14 13.77 -9.86
CA VAL A 234 -14.08 12.31 -9.98
C VAL A 234 -12.92 11.79 -9.15
N LEU A 235 -13.16 10.76 -8.34
CA LEU A 235 -12.23 10.30 -7.33
C LEU A 235 -11.75 8.88 -7.63
N SER A 236 -10.46 8.65 -7.38
CA SER A 236 -9.84 7.33 -7.45
C SER A 236 -10.48 6.36 -6.46
N GLY A 237 -10.57 5.10 -6.85
CA GLY A 237 -11.17 4.05 -6.00
C GLY A 237 -12.70 4.02 -6.02
N THR A 238 -13.35 4.85 -6.85
CA THR A 238 -14.81 4.84 -7.03
C THR A 238 -15.22 4.08 -8.29
N HIS A 239 -16.41 3.49 -8.28
CA HIS A 239 -16.91 2.64 -9.36
C HIS A 239 -17.94 3.36 -10.23
N VAL A 240 -17.81 3.23 -11.55
CA VAL A 240 -18.76 3.83 -12.48
C VAL A 240 -19.95 2.90 -12.67
N MET A 241 -21.11 3.36 -12.19
CA MET A 241 -22.36 2.58 -12.17
C MET A 241 -23.28 2.86 -13.34
N GLU A 242 -23.11 4.00 -14.02
CA GLU A 242 -23.90 4.33 -15.21
C GLU A 242 -23.16 5.38 -16.06
N GLY A 243 -23.44 5.38 -17.35
CA GLY A 243 -23.01 6.44 -18.26
C GLY A 243 -21.56 6.32 -18.73
N SER A 244 -21.04 7.44 -19.22
CA SER A 244 -19.66 7.55 -19.72
C SER A 244 -19.18 9.00 -19.62
N GLY A 245 -17.87 9.20 -19.74
CA GLY A 245 -17.31 10.55 -19.71
C GLY A 245 -15.86 10.63 -20.14
N LYS A 246 -15.33 11.84 -20.13
CA LYS A 246 -13.91 12.15 -20.27
C LYS A 246 -13.49 12.96 -19.05
N MET A 247 -12.42 12.54 -18.39
CA MET A 247 -11.83 13.29 -17.29
C MET A 247 -10.38 13.66 -17.58
N LEU A 248 -9.99 14.81 -17.07
CA LEU A 248 -8.60 15.23 -16.95
C LEU A 248 -8.04 14.73 -15.63
N VAL A 249 -6.93 14.00 -15.65
CA VAL A 249 -6.25 13.53 -14.44
C VAL A 249 -5.56 14.70 -13.74
N THR A 250 -5.86 14.91 -12.46
CA THR A 250 -5.32 16.01 -11.64
C THR A 250 -4.41 15.50 -10.54
N ALA A 251 -4.70 14.35 -9.93
CA ALA A 251 -3.87 13.76 -8.88
C ALA A 251 -3.80 12.24 -9.00
N VAL A 252 -2.62 11.68 -8.73
CA VAL A 252 -2.30 10.25 -8.91
C VAL A 252 -1.61 9.69 -7.66
N GLY A 253 -1.72 8.37 -7.46
CA GLY A 253 -1.02 7.64 -6.39
C GLY A 253 -1.23 8.26 -5.02
N VAL A 254 -0.15 8.49 -4.28
CA VAL A 254 -0.19 9.07 -2.91
C VAL A 254 -0.75 10.50 -2.84
N ASN A 255 -0.91 11.18 -3.98
CA ASN A 255 -1.48 12.52 -4.05
C ASN A 255 -2.99 12.52 -4.30
N SER A 256 -3.59 11.38 -4.67
CA SER A 256 -5.03 11.24 -4.81
C SER A 256 -5.72 11.15 -3.45
N GLN A 257 -7.02 11.44 -3.37
CA GLN A 257 -7.81 11.36 -2.14
C GLN A 257 -7.76 9.96 -1.54
N ALA A 258 -7.97 8.92 -2.37
CA ALA A 258 -7.83 7.54 -1.93
C ALA A 258 -6.40 7.22 -1.46
N GLY A 259 -5.38 7.72 -2.17
CA GLY A 259 -3.98 7.52 -1.79
C GLY A 259 -3.59 8.21 -0.48
N ILE A 260 -4.13 9.42 -0.23
CA ILE A 260 -3.95 10.16 1.02
C ILE A 260 -4.59 9.38 2.17
N ILE A 261 -5.83 8.92 2.02
CA ILE A 261 -6.54 8.10 3.02
C ILE A 261 -5.76 6.82 3.30
N PHE A 262 -5.32 6.11 2.26
CA PHE A 262 -4.56 4.87 2.41
C PHE A 262 -3.22 5.09 3.12
N THR A 263 -2.52 6.18 2.80
CA THR A 263 -1.26 6.55 3.46
C THR A 263 -1.47 6.89 4.94
N LEU A 264 -2.54 7.61 5.27
CA LEU A 264 -2.90 7.95 6.65
C LEU A 264 -3.30 6.70 7.46
N LEU A 265 -4.10 5.81 6.87
CA LEU A 265 -4.46 4.52 7.49
C LEU A 265 -3.23 3.64 7.71
N GLY A 266 -2.35 3.55 6.71
CA GLY A 266 -1.08 2.82 6.83
C GLY A 266 -0.22 3.34 7.99
N ALA A 267 -0.06 4.67 8.08
CA ALA A 267 0.67 5.32 9.16
C ALA A 267 0.03 5.08 10.54
N ALA A 268 -1.31 5.09 10.63
CA ALA A 268 -2.03 4.82 11.88
C ALA A 268 -1.83 3.37 12.35
N VAL A 269 -1.88 2.39 11.43
CA VAL A 269 -1.62 0.98 11.74
C VAL A 269 -0.19 0.80 12.26
N ASP A 270 0.80 1.41 11.61
CA ASP A 270 2.20 1.31 12.02
C ASP A 270 2.44 1.94 13.41
N GLN A 271 1.76 3.06 13.71
CA GLN A 271 1.77 3.68 15.04
C GLN A 271 1.16 2.77 16.11
N GLN A 272 0.00 2.18 15.83
CA GLN A 272 -0.69 1.28 16.76
C GLN A 272 0.15 0.04 17.05
N GLU A 273 0.80 -0.55 16.03
CA GLU A 273 1.75 -1.64 16.22
C GLU A 273 2.95 -1.25 17.10
N ALA A 274 3.48 -0.04 16.91
CA ALA A 274 4.59 0.48 17.71
C ALA A 274 4.19 0.71 19.17
N GLU A 275 2.97 1.22 19.43
CA GLU A 275 2.42 1.38 20.78
C GLU A 275 2.19 0.05 21.47
N ILE A 276 1.58 -0.93 20.79
CA ILE A 276 1.40 -2.29 21.33
C ILE A 276 2.76 -2.91 21.68
N LYS A 277 3.79 -2.74 20.84
CA LYS A 277 5.16 -3.20 21.12
C LYS A 277 5.77 -2.49 22.35
N LYS A 278 5.53 -1.18 22.53
CA LYS A 278 5.98 -0.43 23.72
C LYS A 278 5.27 -0.91 24.98
N MET A 279 3.95 -1.04 24.97
CA MET A 279 3.15 -1.54 26.11
C MET A 279 3.60 -2.95 26.53
N LYS A 280 3.83 -3.86 25.57
CA LYS A 280 4.37 -5.20 25.86
C LYS A 280 5.77 -5.14 26.50
N LYS A 281 6.65 -4.24 26.05
CA LYS A 281 8.00 -4.05 26.63
C LYS A 281 7.92 -3.47 28.04
N GLU A 282 7.04 -2.50 28.29
CA GLU A 282 6.84 -1.89 29.61
C GLU A 282 6.21 -2.87 30.60
N ALA A 283 5.22 -3.65 30.18
CA ALA A 283 4.63 -4.71 31.00
C ALA A 283 5.68 -5.77 31.40
N LYS A 284 6.59 -6.16 30.48
CA LYS A 284 7.73 -7.03 30.79
C LYS A 284 8.71 -6.38 31.79
N LYS A 285 9.01 -5.08 31.63
CA LYS A 285 9.90 -4.34 32.57
C LYS A 285 9.27 -4.19 33.96
N MET A 286 7.98 -3.91 34.06
CA MET A 286 7.26 -3.81 35.33
C MET A 286 7.17 -5.17 36.04
N LYS A 287 6.94 -6.27 35.31
CA LYS A 287 7.00 -7.62 35.88
C LYS A 287 8.40 -7.96 36.40
N LYS A 288 9.47 -7.57 35.68
CA LYS A 288 10.86 -7.72 36.16
C LYS A 288 11.16 -6.89 37.40
N LYS A 289 10.64 -5.65 37.50
CA LYS A 289 10.81 -4.80 38.70
C LYS A 289 10.01 -5.26 39.92
N LYS A 290 8.83 -5.87 39.73
CA LYS A 290 8.04 -6.43 40.83
C LYS A 290 8.53 -7.81 41.32
N GLY A 291 9.36 -8.50 40.52
CA GLY A 291 9.99 -9.78 40.89
C GLY A 291 11.29 -9.67 41.71
N SER A 292 11.71 -8.47 42.09
CA SER A 292 12.79 -8.25 43.06
C SER A 292 12.34 -7.15 44.03
N PRO A 293 11.74 -7.53 45.16
CA PRO A 293 12.46 -7.36 46.43
C PRO A 293 12.22 -8.47 47.50
N GLY A 294 13.34 -8.92 48.11
CA GLY A 294 13.50 -9.68 49.36
C GLY A 294 13.72 -11.19 49.15
N GLU A 295 14.85 -11.84 49.42
CA GLU A 295 15.89 -11.67 50.49
C GLU A 295 15.35 -11.32 51.88
#